data_AF-A0A9D2QC10-F1
#
_entry.id   AF-A0A9D2QC10-F1
#
_cell.length_a   1.000
_cell.length_b   1.000
_cell.length_c   1.000
_cell.angle_alpha   90.00
_cell.angle_beta   90.00
_cell.angle_gamma   90.00
#
_symmetry.space_group_name_H-M   'P 1'
#
loop_
_entity.id
_entity.type
_entity.pdbx_description
1 polymer ?
#
loop_
_entity_poly.entity_id
_entity_poly.type
_entity_poly.pdbx_seq_one_letter_code
_entity_poly.pdbx_strand_id
1 'polypeptide(L)'
;MGHFLRRTLRLTAASALAVALTACGSGDEADTGSGSDAGTSSGADPAQDAGLTLPEVDGLTAIRDTLAGTDYECVNWSDVDEGVASCLLPDDRGIHGVHITENPTSTATVIFQRSPETPGVVMGKNWVFDCGPTDELGSDGCGEIATIFDATLVEPDPQ
;
A
#
# COMPACT_ATOMS: atom_id res chain seq x y z
N MET A 1 3.38 -4.19 -49.00
CA MET A 1 4.14 -5.45 -48.86
C MET A 1 5.61 -5.08 -48.72
N GLY A 2 6.09 -4.95 -47.48
CA GLY A 2 7.46 -4.52 -47.16
C GLY A 2 8.04 -5.48 -46.13
N HIS A 3 9.21 -6.02 -46.46
CA HIS A 3 9.85 -7.14 -45.80
C HIS A 3 10.43 -6.81 -44.41
N PHE A 4 10.18 -7.74 -43.48
CA PHE A 4 11.07 -8.28 -42.44
C PHE A 4 12.38 -7.51 -42.13
N LEU A 5 12.54 -7.11 -40.87
CA LEU A 5 13.81 -7.23 -40.15
C LEU A 5 13.51 -7.58 -38.68
N ARG A 6 13.53 -8.89 -38.41
CA ARG A 6 13.56 -9.47 -37.06
C ARG A 6 14.91 -9.13 -36.43
N ARG A 7 14.93 -8.32 -35.39
CA ARG A 7 16.09 -8.20 -34.50
C ARG A 7 15.90 -9.12 -33.30
N THR A 8 16.47 -10.31 -33.41
CA THR A 8 16.65 -11.25 -32.32
C THR A 8 17.83 -10.76 -31.47
N LEU A 9 17.56 -10.16 -30.30
CA LEU A 9 18.58 -10.02 -29.26
C LEU A 9 18.43 -11.17 -28.28
N ARG A 10 19.39 -12.09 -28.31
CA ARG A 10 19.73 -12.98 -27.19
C ARG A 10 21.11 -12.54 -26.71
N LEU A 11 21.30 -12.41 -25.41
CA LEU A 11 22.55 -12.63 -24.65
C LEU A 11 22.21 -12.29 -23.17
N THR A 12 21.87 -13.27 -22.33
CA THR A 12 22.76 -13.97 -21.37
C THR A 12 23.49 -13.06 -20.38
N ALA A 13 23.14 -13.14 -19.10
CA ALA A 13 24.05 -13.55 -18.02
C ALA A 13 23.29 -13.67 -16.70
N ALA A 14 23.30 -14.88 -16.13
CA ALA A 14 22.85 -15.16 -14.77
C ALA A 14 23.97 -14.76 -13.80
N SER A 15 23.62 -14.04 -12.74
CA SER A 15 24.49 -13.82 -11.60
C SER A 15 23.73 -14.25 -10.35
N ALA A 16 23.96 -15.50 -9.95
CA ALA A 16 23.56 -16.01 -8.65
C ALA A 16 24.61 -15.59 -7.62
N LEU A 17 24.24 -14.74 -6.66
CA LEU A 17 24.98 -14.60 -5.42
C LEU A 17 24.15 -15.23 -4.30
N ALA A 18 24.53 -16.46 -3.93
CA ALA A 18 24.10 -17.09 -2.71
C ALA A 18 24.96 -16.52 -1.56
N VAL A 19 24.34 -15.78 -0.64
CA VAL A 19 24.97 -15.44 0.65
C VAL A 19 24.52 -16.49 1.66
N ALA A 20 25.50 -17.23 2.17
CA ALA A 20 25.33 -18.29 3.14
C ALA A 20 25.02 -17.74 4.54
N LEU A 21 24.11 -18.44 5.23
CA LEU A 21 23.77 -18.23 6.64
C LEU A 21 24.98 -18.49 7.55
N THR A 22 25.17 -17.62 8.54
CA THR A 22 25.85 -17.97 9.78
C THR A 22 24.86 -17.89 10.94
N ALA A 23 24.41 -19.07 11.36
CA ALA A 23 23.73 -19.31 12.62
C ALA A 23 24.76 -19.44 13.75
N CYS A 24 24.53 -18.70 14.83
CA CYS A 24 25.10 -18.86 16.17
C CYS A 24 24.21 -17.97 17.07
N GLY A 25 23.51 -18.41 18.10
CA GLY A 25 23.66 -19.53 19.00
C GLY A 25 23.36 -19.01 20.41
N SER A 26 22.81 -19.89 21.25
CA SER A 26 22.63 -19.76 22.71
C SER A 26 21.35 -19.06 23.19
N GLY A 27 20.42 -19.88 23.68
CA GLY A 27 19.30 -19.44 24.49
C GLY A 27 19.69 -19.20 25.95
N ASP A 28 18.79 -18.54 26.67
CA ASP A 28 18.68 -18.61 28.12
C ASP A 28 17.21 -18.37 28.50
N GLU A 29 16.74 -19.20 29.43
CA GLU A 29 15.35 -19.29 29.87
C GLU A 29 15.14 -18.34 31.05
N ALA A 30 14.08 -17.54 31.04
CA ALA A 30 13.65 -16.79 32.21
C ALA A 30 12.12 -16.78 32.30
N ASP A 31 11.63 -17.78 33.03
CA ASP A 31 10.30 -17.86 33.62
C ASP A 31 10.23 -16.87 34.80
N THR A 32 9.30 -15.90 34.76
CA THR A 32 8.72 -15.33 35.99
C THR A 32 7.30 -14.86 35.70
N GLY A 33 6.33 -15.70 36.08
CA GLY A 33 4.95 -15.27 36.25
C GLY A 33 4.82 -14.24 37.38
N SER A 34 3.92 -13.28 37.18
CA SER A 34 3.11 -12.68 38.25
C SER A 34 1.93 -11.97 37.61
N GLY A 35 0.74 -12.55 37.78
CA GLY A 35 -0.51 -11.88 37.48
C GLY A 35 -0.81 -10.78 38.48
N SER A 36 -1.75 -9.91 38.12
CA SER A 36 -2.97 -9.67 38.89
C SER A 36 -3.84 -8.66 38.15
N ASP A 37 -5.07 -9.09 37.98
CA ASP A 37 -6.33 -8.37 37.80
C ASP A 37 -6.35 -6.85 38.05
N ALA A 38 -7.07 -6.17 37.16
CA ALA A 38 -8.33 -5.47 37.45
C ALA A 38 -8.40 -4.11 36.76
N GLY A 39 -9.51 -3.87 36.06
CA GLY A 39 -9.95 -2.51 35.78
C GLY A 39 -10.62 -2.32 34.45
N THR A 40 -11.83 -2.85 34.30
CA THR A 40 -12.83 -2.30 33.39
C THR A 40 -12.89 -0.79 33.53
N SER A 41 -12.61 -0.08 32.45
CA SER A 41 -13.17 1.23 32.17
C SER A 41 -13.48 1.28 30.68
N SER A 42 -14.51 0.52 30.32
CA SER A 42 -15.32 0.82 29.14
C SER A 42 -16.05 2.14 29.41
N GLY A 43 -15.31 3.24 29.29
CA GLY A 43 -15.90 4.53 28.95
C GLY A 43 -16.39 4.39 27.52
N ALA A 44 -17.61 3.90 27.38
CA ALA A 44 -18.31 3.90 26.11
C ALA A 44 -18.62 5.36 25.78
N ASP A 45 -17.70 6.00 25.05
CA ASP A 45 -18.01 7.17 24.25
C ASP A 45 -19.09 6.76 23.23
N PRO A 46 -20.31 7.33 23.28
CA PRO A 46 -21.42 6.92 22.41
C PRO A 46 -21.29 7.48 20.98
N ALA A 47 -20.07 7.58 20.45
CA ALA A 47 -19.79 7.99 19.06
C ALA A 47 -19.14 6.88 18.21
N GLN A 48 -18.93 5.68 18.77
CA GLN A 48 -18.38 4.53 18.05
C GLN A 48 -19.48 3.56 17.60
N ASP A 49 -20.30 3.94 16.63
CA ASP A 49 -21.03 2.95 15.81
C ASP A 49 -21.62 3.56 14.53
N ALA A 50 -20.75 3.79 13.55
CA ALA A 50 -21.09 3.42 12.19
C ALA A 50 -19.98 2.48 11.75
N GLY A 51 -20.13 1.19 12.06
CA GLY A 51 -19.16 0.11 11.82
C GLY A 51 -18.71 -0.04 10.36
N LEU A 52 -17.91 0.90 9.86
CA LEU A 52 -17.11 0.75 8.66
C LEU A 52 -15.84 0.01 9.07
N THR A 53 -15.90 -1.31 9.05
CA THR A 53 -14.70 -2.15 9.07
C THR A 53 -13.91 -1.88 7.79
N LEU A 54 -12.82 -1.13 7.90
CA LEU A 54 -11.93 -0.88 6.77
C LEU A 54 -11.35 -2.20 6.24
N PRO A 55 -11.14 -2.31 4.91
CA PRO A 55 -10.63 -3.51 4.28
C PRO A 55 -9.17 -3.76 4.70
N GLU A 56 -8.89 -4.99 5.09
CA GLU A 56 -7.53 -5.49 5.30
C GLU A 56 -7.09 -6.29 4.08
N VAL A 57 -5.80 -6.24 3.75
CA VAL A 57 -5.23 -7.05 2.68
C VAL A 57 -4.07 -7.89 3.21
N ASP A 58 -3.95 -9.11 2.71
CA ASP A 58 -2.86 -10.02 3.07
C ASP A 58 -1.50 -9.59 2.50
N GLY A 59 -1.48 -8.62 1.57
CA GLY A 59 -0.27 -8.04 1.01
C GLY A 59 -0.49 -7.27 -0.29
N LEU A 60 0.61 -6.77 -0.85
CA LEU A 60 0.65 -5.92 -2.04
C LEU A 60 -0.08 -6.52 -3.26
N THR A 61 0.06 -7.82 -3.50
CA THR A 61 -0.60 -8.53 -4.61
C THR A 61 -2.12 -8.42 -4.56
N ALA A 62 -2.73 -8.43 -3.37
CA ALA A 62 -4.18 -8.32 -3.24
C ALA A 62 -4.70 -6.95 -3.71
N ILE A 63 -3.92 -5.89 -3.49
CA ILE A 63 -4.24 -4.53 -3.99
C ILE A 63 -4.19 -4.51 -5.51
N ARG A 64 -3.10 -5.00 -6.11
CA ARG A 64 -2.96 -5.10 -7.57
C ARG A 64 -4.10 -5.91 -8.20
N ASP A 65 -4.40 -7.07 -7.62
CA ASP A 65 -5.39 -8.00 -8.18
C ASP A 65 -6.82 -7.47 -8.04
N THR A 66 -7.11 -6.64 -7.02
CA THR A 66 -8.41 -5.95 -6.87
C THR A 66 -8.62 -4.88 -7.94
N LEU A 67 -7.55 -4.20 -8.36
CA LEU A 67 -7.60 -3.22 -9.45
C LEU A 67 -7.65 -3.86 -10.84
N ALA A 68 -7.30 -5.14 -10.97
CA ALA A 68 -7.25 -5.83 -12.26
C ALA A 68 -8.65 -5.89 -12.92
N GLY A 69 -8.71 -5.55 -14.20
CA GLY A 69 -9.97 -5.50 -14.96
C GLY A 69 -10.87 -4.30 -14.65
N THR A 70 -10.41 -3.36 -13.82
CA THR A 70 -11.06 -2.06 -13.62
C THR A 70 -10.44 -1.00 -14.52
N ASP A 71 -11.06 0.18 -14.60
CA ASP A 71 -10.45 1.34 -15.25
C ASP A 71 -9.18 1.83 -14.52
N TYR A 72 -8.87 1.30 -13.34
CA TYR A 72 -7.69 1.61 -12.53
C TYR A 72 -6.69 0.46 -12.47
N GLU A 73 -6.75 -0.48 -13.42
CA GLU A 73 -5.77 -1.55 -13.53
C GLU A 73 -4.34 -0.99 -13.70
N CYS A 74 -3.41 -1.46 -12.85
CA CYS A 74 -2.01 -1.07 -12.95
C CYS A 74 -1.39 -1.62 -14.25
N VAL A 75 -1.16 -0.73 -15.22
CA VAL A 75 -0.51 -1.05 -16.50
C VAL A 75 0.92 -1.54 -16.28
N ASN A 76 1.57 -1.04 -15.23
CA ASN A 76 2.83 -1.58 -14.74
C ASN A 76 2.81 -1.62 -13.21
N TRP A 77 3.24 -2.74 -12.66
CA TRP A 77 3.39 -2.96 -11.22
C TRP A 77 4.86 -3.24 -10.90
N SER A 78 5.41 -2.53 -9.92
CA SER A 78 6.77 -2.79 -9.45
C SER A 78 6.79 -2.87 -7.93
N ASP A 79 7.18 -4.02 -7.40
CA ASP A 79 7.53 -4.14 -5.98
C ASP A 79 8.85 -3.40 -5.77
N VAL A 80 8.84 -2.38 -4.91
CA VAL A 80 10.00 -1.49 -4.66
C VAL A 80 10.79 -1.99 -3.45
N ASP A 81 10.08 -2.36 -2.39
CA ASP A 81 10.62 -2.90 -1.14
C ASP A 81 9.57 -3.80 -0.46
N GLU A 82 9.91 -4.42 0.67
CA GLU A 82 8.96 -5.14 1.50
C GLU A 82 7.81 -4.22 1.93
N GLY A 83 6.60 -4.57 1.50
CA GLY A 83 5.40 -3.79 1.79
C GLY A 83 5.30 -2.47 1.02
N VAL A 84 6.16 -2.20 0.03
CA VAL A 84 6.06 -1.02 -0.83
C VAL A 84 6.07 -1.39 -2.31
N ALA A 85 5.09 -0.89 -3.07
CA ALA A 85 5.04 -1.03 -4.52
C ALA A 85 4.71 0.30 -5.20
N SER A 86 4.89 0.33 -6.51
CA SER A 86 4.38 1.37 -7.39
C SER A 86 3.45 0.80 -8.46
N CYS A 87 2.37 1.55 -8.71
CA CYS A 87 1.35 1.24 -9.71
C CYS A 87 1.31 2.38 -10.74
N LEU A 88 1.67 2.09 -11.99
CA LEU A 88 1.44 3.01 -13.11
C LEU A 88 0.00 2.81 -13.61
N LEU A 89 -0.83 3.84 -13.49
CA LEU A 89 -2.20 3.82 -13.99
C LEU A 89 -2.29 4.13 -15.50
N PRO A 90 -3.38 3.74 -16.19
CA PRO A 90 -3.57 4.03 -17.60
C PRO A 90 -3.89 5.51 -17.85
N ASP A 91 -3.91 5.90 -19.13
CA ASP A 91 -4.38 7.21 -19.61
C ASP A 91 -3.67 8.42 -19.00
N ASP A 92 -2.35 8.29 -18.83
CA ASP A 92 -1.49 9.33 -18.25
C ASP A 92 -1.87 9.75 -16.82
N ARG A 93 -2.57 8.89 -16.06
CA ARG A 93 -2.93 9.13 -14.64
C ARG A 93 -1.75 9.02 -13.67
N GLY A 94 -0.52 8.81 -14.14
CA GLY A 94 0.68 8.84 -13.31
C GLY A 94 1.01 7.53 -12.57
N ILE A 95 2.07 7.61 -11.74
CA ILE A 95 2.59 6.52 -10.91
C ILE A 95 2.21 6.77 -9.46
N HIS A 96 1.60 5.76 -8.84
CA HIS A 96 1.01 5.82 -7.50
C HIS A 96 1.72 4.88 -6.55
N GLY A 97 1.96 5.35 -5.34
CA GLY A 97 2.61 4.57 -4.28
C GLY A 97 1.60 3.66 -3.57
N VAL A 98 2.00 2.43 -3.28
CA VAL A 98 1.21 1.49 -2.48
C VAL A 98 2.04 1.02 -1.30
N HIS A 99 1.47 1.07 -0.11
CA HIS A 99 2.17 0.77 1.14
C HIS A 99 1.34 -0.18 2.01
N ILE A 100 1.93 -1.28 2.46
CA ILE A 100 1.44 -2.08 3.59
C ILE A 100 2.04 -1.49 4.86
N THR A 101 1.20 -1.18 5.85
CA THR A 101 1.59 -0.44 7.05
C THR A 101 0.66 -0.75 8.21
N GLU A 102 1.21 -0.89 9.41
CA GLU A 102 0.41 -1.07 10.64
C GLU A 102 -0.26 0.24 11.10
N ASN A 103 0.18 1.38 10.57
CA ASN A 103 -0.35 2.70 10.94
C ASN A 103 -0.63 3.55 9.69
N PRO A 104 -1.72 3.23 8.95
CA PRO A 104 -2.02 3.88 7.69
C PRO A 104 -2.31 5.39 7.83
N THR A 105 -2.90 5.83 8.95
CA THR A 105 -3.14 7.25 9.23
C THR A 105 -1.83 8.04 9.34
N SER A 106 -0.82 7.50 10.04
CA SER A 106 0.49 8.14 10.15
C SER A 106 1.22 8.15 8.81
N THR A 107 1.11 7.07 8.03
CA THR A 107 1.66 7.02 6.67
C THR A 107 1.04 8.07 5.76
N ALA A 108 -0.30 8.23 5.76
CA ALA A 108 -0.99 9.27 5.00
C ALA A 108 -0.53 10.68 5.40
N THR A 109 -0.36 10.93 6.71
CA THR A 109 0.16 12.21 7.21
C THR A 109 1.56 12.52 6.66
N VAL A 110 2.45 11.52 6.60
CA VAL A 110 3.79 11.69 6.03
C VAL A 110 3.73 11.94 4.52
N ILE A 111 2.81 11.29 3.80
CA ILE A 111 2.59 11.53 2.36
C ILE A 111 2.22 13.00 2.13
N PHE A 112 1.20 13.51 2.82
CA PHE A 112 0.79 14.92 2.68
C PHE A 112 1.89 15.92 3.07
N GLN A 113 2.74 15.60 4.04
CA GLN A 113 3.88 16.45 4.40
C GLN A 113 4.98 16.47 3.33
N ARG A 114 5.17 15.36 2.62
CA ARG A 114 6.20 15.23 1.57
C ARG A 114 5.72 15.73 0.22
N SER A 115 4.43 15.57 -0.05
CA SER A 115 3.76 15.91 -1.30
C SER A 115 2.46 16.65 -0.94
N PRO A 116 2.55 17.95 -0.62
CA PRO A 116 1.38 18.75 -0.21
C PRO A 116 0.37 18.95 -1.34
N GLU A 117 0.76 18.66 -2.59
CA GLU A 117 -0.13 18.68 -3.75
C GLU A 117 -0.89 17.35 -3.97
N THR A 118 -0.66 16.32 -3.15
CA THR A 118 -1.43 15.08 -3.21
C THR A 118 -2.91 15.34 -2.91
N PRO A 119 -3.84 15.03 -3.83
CA PRO A 119 -5.26 15.35 -3.67
C PRO A 119 -5.95 14.47 -2.62
N GLY A 120 -5.37 13.30 -2.33
CA GLY A 120 -5.87 12.41 -1.29
C GLY A 120 -5.10 11.11 -1.22
N VAL A 121 -5.45 10.30 -0.24
CA VAL A 121 -4.88 8.99 0.03
C VAL A 121 -6.02 8.02 0.29
N VAL A 122 -6.04 6.90 -0.43
CA VAL A 122 -7.00 5.81 -0.17
C VAL A 122 -6.44 4.91 0.92
N MET A 123 -7.23 4.66 1.95
CA MET A 123 -6.79 4.06 3.19
C MET A 123 -7.66 2.87 3.59
N GLY A 124 -7.03 1.71 3.69
CA GLY A 124 -7.61 0.53 4.33
C GLY A 124 -7.13 0.36 5.76
N LYS A 125 -7.34 -0.83 6.33
CA LYS A 125 -6.97 -1.15 7.72
C LYS A 125 -5.46 -1.26 7.94
N ASN A 126 -4.74 -1.84 6.98
CA ASN A 126 -3.30 -2.11 7.05
C ASN A 126 -2.54 -1.68 5.79
N TRP A 127 -3.12 -0.79 4.99
CA TRP A 127 -2.53 -0.36 3.73
C TRP A 127 -2.98 1.03 3.30
N VAL A 128 -2.20 1.62 2.41
CA VAL A 128 -2.38 2.95 1.85
C VAL A 128 -2.08 2.92 0.35
N PHE A 129 -2.91 3.60 -0.44
CA PHE A 129 -2.64 3.95 -1.85
C PHE A 129 -2.57 5.48 -1.96
N ASP A 130 -1.38 5.97 -2.30
CA ASP A 130 -1.10 7.38 -2.55
C ASP A 130 -1.59 7.75 -3.95
N CYS A 131 -2.56 8.66 -4.05
CA CYS A 131 -3.04 9.16 -5.33
C CYS A 131 -2.07 10.10 -6.04
N GLY A 132 -0.88 10.29 -5.48
CA GLY A 132 0.21 11.02 -6.06
C GLY A 132 -0.05 12.53 -6.12
N PRO A 133 0.97 13.31 -6.49
CA PRO A 133 0.88 14.77 -6.58
C PRO A 133 0.20 15.27 -7.86
N THR A 134 -0.26 14.38 -8.74
CA THR A 134 -0.67 14.78 -10.08
C THR A 134 -2.16 15.09 -10.15
N ASP A 135 -2.48 16.22 -10.79
CA ASP A 135 -3.86 16.62 -11.11
C ASP A 135 -4.55 15.62 -12.07
N GLU A 136 -3.81 14.64 -12.59
CA GLU A 136 -4.25 13.69 -13.61
C GLU A 136 -5.22 12.64 -13.05
N LEU A 137 -4.99 12.17 -11.82
CA LEU A 137 -5.94 11.30 -11.12
C LEU A 137 -7.01 12.12 -10.38
N GLY A 138 -6.58 13.17 -9.68
CA GLY A 138 -7.44 14.07 -8.91
C GLY A 138 -8.22 13.39 -7.77
N SER A 139 -8.97 14.18 -6.99
CA SER A 139 -9.76 13.67 -5.85
C SER A 139 -10.89 12.73 -6.28
N ASP A 140 -11.51 12.98 -7.45
CA ASP A 140 -12.59 12.14 -7.97
C ASP A 140 -12.08 10.72 -8.30
N GLY A 141 -10.93 10.61 -8.97
CA GLY A 141 -10.31 9.32 -9.28
C GLY A 141 -9.90 8.56 -8.02
N CYS A 142 -9.38 9.26 -7.00
CA CYS A 142 -9.15 8.67 -5.68
C CYS A 142 -10.43 8.12 -5.05
N GLY A 143 -11.55 8.85 -5.16
CA GLY A 143 -12.83 8.43 -4.63
C GLY A 143 -13.36 7.17 -5.30
N GLU A 144 -13.16 7.02 -6.61
CA GLU A 144 -13.51 5.80 -7.34
C GLU A 144 -12.63 4.62 -6.92
N ILE A 145 -11.31 4.82 -6.75
CA ILE A 145 -10.41 3.79 -6.21
C ILE A 145 -10.85 3.39 -4.79
N ALA A 146 -11.15 4.35 -3.91
CA ALA A 146 -11.66 4.06 -2.57
C ALA A 146 -12.94 3.22 -2.62
N THR A 147 -13.83 3.52 -3.56
CA THR A 147 -15.07 2.76 -3.77
C THR A 147 -14.81 1.33 -4.24
N ILE A 148 -13.85 1.10 -5.15
CA ILE A 148 -13.46 -0.24 -5.61
C ILE A 148 -13.02 -1.12 -4.43
N PHE A 149 -12.31 -0.53 -3.47
CA PHE A 149 -11.78 -1.22 -2.31
C PHE A 149 -12.72 -1.29 -1.11
N ASP A 150 -13.86 -0.57 -1.12
CA ASP A 150 -14.65 -0.27 0.09
C ASP A 150 -13.78 0.37 1.20
N ALA A 151 -12.84 1.22 0.78
CA ALA A 151 -11.86 1.90 1.62
C ALA A 151 -12.24 3.36 1.87
N THR A 152 -11.49 4.04 2.72
CA THR A 152 -11.71 5.47 3.02
C THR A 152 -10.77 6.34 2.21
N LEU A 153 -11.32 7.34 1.51
CA LEU A 153 -10.52 8.46 1.00
C LEU A 153 -10.24 9.45 2.13
N VAL A 154 -8.96 9.74 2.35
CA VAL A 154 -8.49 10.80 3.25
C VAL A 154 -7.95 11.94 2.39
N GLU A 155 -8.42 13.15 2.64
CA GLU A 155 -7.96 14.36 1.96
C GLU A 155 -7.00 15.15 2.87
N PRO A 156 -6.07 15.95 2.31
CA PRO A 156 -5.22 16.82 3.11
C PRO A 156 -6.05 17.91 3.81
N ASP A 157 -5.65 18.31 5.01
CA ASP A 157 -6.28 19.44 5.69
C ASP A 157 -6.12 20.74 4.86
N PRO A 158 -7.18 21.56 4.73
CA PRO A 158 -7.11 22.82 4.02
C PRO A 158 -6.10 23.76 4.72
N GLN A 159 -5.08 24.18 3.97
CA GLN A 159 -4.04 25.13 4.41
C GLN A 159 -4.53 26.58 4.39
#